data_AF-A0A9P8BQA5-F1
#
_entry.id   AF-A0A9P8BQA5-F1
#
_cell.length_a   1.000
_cell.length_b   1.000
_cell.length_c   1.000
_cell.angle_alpha   90.00
_cell.angle_beta   90.00
_cell.angle_gamma   90.00
#
_symmetry.space_group_name_H-M   'P 1'
#
loop_
_entity.id
_entity.type
_entity.pdbx_description
1 polymer ?
#
loop_
_entity_poly.entity_id
_entity_poly.type
_entity_poly.pdbx_seq_one_letter_code
_entity_poly.pdbx_strand_id
1 'polypeptide(L)'
;MHSLSNFVFTRVLNEDPILKTLTLLGTVPATATATTTATAEEKSQEVQPVILLIEKTHFATQSAESNITCRISELLSTGSNDIYHWWNAIILEGKAYDPDLKMTVISPVTEAHIAKYSRQERKMITETAEIYHKAILPWIESQPKSRIQWVYNILEGLKEQENIILRDNDADTGFIVLPDSKWDKRTLSSLYLLAISMRSDVRSLRDLKPEHLPMLKNLRDKIMALIPVRFPGVASDEVRMFVHYHPSYYHFHVHVTHVSAQVPGSTVGQSHLLDTIIDNIENIDPDYYRKASIRFALGVNHPVYTLIQGYQSSPQ
;
A
#
# COMPACT_ATOMS: atom_id res chain seq x y z
N MET A 1 23.14 -2.85 7.90
CA MET A 1 22.49 -3.63 6.83
C MET A 1 22.20 -5.02 7.38
N HIS A 2 20.94 -5.44 7.42
CA HIS A 2 20.63 -6.84 7.73
C HIS A 2 21.07 -7.69 6.55
N SER A 3 22.09 -8.53 6.75
CA SER A 3 22.44 -9.53 5.74
C SER A 3 21.34 -10.59 5.69
N LEU A 4 20.76 -10.82 4.51
CA LEU A 4 19.85 -11.94 4.27
C LEU A 4 20.56 -13.30 4.31
N SER A 5 21.90 -13.32 4.40
CA SER A 5 22.69 -14.56 4.47
C SER A 5 22.27 -15.50 5.60
N ASN A 6 21.64 -14.96 6.66
CA ASN A 6 21.23 -15.72 7.84
C ASN A 6 19.70 -15.89 7.92
N PHE A 7 18.97 -15.60 6.85
CA PHE A 7 17.52 -15.80 6.81
C PHE A 7 17.21 -17.30 6.71
N VAL A 8 16.46 -17.79 7.70
CA VAL A 8 15.95 -19.17 7.72
C VAL A 8 14.47 -19.13 7.39
N PHE A 9 14.09 -19.69 6.24
CA PHE A 9 12.70 -19.80 5.83
C PHE A 9 11.89 -20.62 6.82
N THR A 10 10.68 -20.17 7.14
CA THR A 10 9.72 -20.89 7.98
C THR A 10 8.51 -21.35 7.16
N ARG A 11 7.78 -20.42 6.52
CA ARG A 11 6.60 -20.75 5.70
C ARG A 11 6.25 -19.63 4.72
N VAL A 12 5.51 -19.97 3.67
CA VAL A 12 4.84 -18.99 2.81
C VAL A 12 3.66 -18.41 3.56
N LEU A 13 3.59 -17.08 3.63
CA LEU A 13 2.44 -16.37 4.19
C LEU A 13 1.40 -16.12 3.10
N ASN A 14 1.80 -15.64 1.93
CA ASN A 14 0.90 -15.34 0.83
C ASN A 14 1.60 -15.44 -0.53
N GLU A 15 0.82 -15.71 -1.58
CA GLU A 15 1.23 -15.72 -2.97
C GLU A 15 0.13 -15.03 -3.80
N ASP A 16 0.53 -14.09 -4.65
CA ASP A 16 -0.35 -13.49 -5.64
C ASP A 16 0.20 -13.77 -7.05
N PRO A 17 -0.42 -14.71 -7.81
CA PRO A 17 0.05 -15.06 -9.14
C PRO A 17 -0.23 -13.97 -10.18
N ILE A 18 -1.20 -13.07 -9.94
CA ILE A 18 -1.53 -11.97 -10.85
C ILE A 18 -0.44 -10.89 -10.74
N LEU A 19 -0.12 -10.51 -9.51
CA LEU A 19 0.91 -9.51 -9.22
C LEU A 19 2.33 -10.08 -9.20
N LYS A 20 2.48 -11.40 -9.32
CA LYS A 20 3.77 -12.12 -9.27
C LYS A 20 4.55 -11.80 -7.99
N THR A 21 3.83 -11.79 -6.86
CA THR A 21 4.42 -11.50 -5.53
C THR A 21 4.36 -12.71 -4.61
N LEU A 22 5.33 -12.79 -3.72
CA LEU A 22 5.48 -13.84 -2.72
C LEU A 22 5.84 -13.21 -1.38
N THR A 23 5.13 -13.61 -0.33
CA THR A 23 5.40 -13.16 1.04
C THR A 23 5.82 -14.34 1.90
N LEU A 24 7.00 -14.25 2.48
CA LEU A 24 7.62 -15.31 3.27
C LEU A 24 7.76 -14.89 4.73
N LEU A 25 7.54 -15.84 5.64
CA LEU A 25 7.96 -15.73 7.02
C LEU A 25 9.24 -16.53 7.21
N GLY A 26 10.19 -15.94 7.92
CA GLY A 26 11.38 -16.62 8.38
C GLY A 26 11.92 -16.00 9.66
N THR A 27 13.12 -16.41 10.02
CA THR A 27 13.84 -15.91 11.18
C THR A 27 15.26 -15.49 10.82
N VAL A 28 15.82 -14.56 11.58
CA VAL A 28 17.24 -14.19 11.54
C VAL A 28 17.79 -14.16 12.97
N PRO A 29 19.10 -14.33 13.18
CA PRO A 29 19.70 -14.12 14.50
C PRO A 29 19.41 -12.70 15.02
N ALA A 30 18.99 -12.58 16.28
CA ALA A 30 18.93 -11.32 16.99
C ALA A 30 20.36 -10.82 17.15
N THR A 31 20.73 -9.81 16.35
CA THR A 31 22.03 -9.16 16.52
C THR A 31 21.97 -8.35 17.81
N ALA A 32 22.95 -8.57 18.70
CA ALA A 32 23.00 -7.97 20.04
C ALA A 32 23.15 -6.44 19.97
N THR A 33 22.04 -5.72 19.78
CA THR A 33 21.93 -4.31 20.15
C THR A 33 21.46 -4.21 21.60
N ALA A 34 22.30 -4.63 22.54
CA ALA A 34 22.17 -4.30 23.95
C ALA A 34 23.53 -4.47 24.64
N THR A 35 24.13 -3.34 25.00
CA THR A 35 25.28 -3.25 25.90
C THR A 35 24.92 -3.87 27.24
N THR A 36 25.25 -5.14 27.47
CA THR A 36 25.32 -5.69 28.84
C THR A 36 26.15 -6.96 28.86
N THR A 37 27.21 -6.90 29.65
CA THR A 37 28.00 -8.02 30.18
C THR A 37 27.10 -9.07 30.83
N ALA A 38 27.06 -10.27 30.28
CA ALA A 38 26.59 -11.46 31.00
C ALA A 38 27.27 -12.72 30.44
N THR A 39 27.71 -13.54 31.38
CA THR A 39 28.55 -14.73 31.31
C THR A 39 28.05 -15.82 30.37
N ALA A 40 29.01 -16.64 29.92
CA ALA A 40 28.85 -17.72 28.98
C ALA A 40 28.21 -18.95 29.66
N GLU A 41 26.90 -19.09 29.52
CA GLU A 41 26.18 -20.36 29.64
C GLU A 41 25.17 -20.45 28.48
N GLU A 42 25.05 -21.65 27.91
CA GLU A 42 24.31 -22.08 26.72
C GLU A 42 23.20 -21.13 26.22
N LYS A 43 23.57 -20.07 25.49
CA LYS A 43 22.60 -19.21 24.80
C LYS A 43 22.16 -19.90 23.52
N SER A 44 20.94 -20.45 23.54
CA SER A 44 20.14 -20.57 22.32
C SER A 44 20.23 -19.23 21.60
N GLN A 45 20.74 -19.21 20.37
CA GLN A 45 20.79 -17.97 19.59
C GLN A 45 19.38 -17.43 19.49
N GLU A 46 19.13 -16.31 20.16
CA GLU A 46 17.83 -15.65 20.13
C GLU A 46 17.56 -15.28 18.67
N VAL A 47 16.45 -15.78 18.13
CA VAL A 47 16.06 -15.54 16.74
C VAL A 47 14.87 -14.60 16.73
N GLN A 48 14.89 -13.64 15.81
CA GLN A 48 13.80 -12.69 15.63
C GLN A 48 13.05 -13.00 14.32
N PRO A 49 11.71 -12.89 14.32
CA PRO A 49 10.93 -13.15 13.12
C PRO A 49 11.08 -12.00 12.12
N VAL A 50 11.04 -12.36 10.84
CA VAL A 50 11.21 -11.44 9.69
C VAL A 50 10.21 -11.81 8.60
N ILE A 51 9.59 -10.80 8.00
CA ILE A 51 8.79 -10.96 6.79
C ILE A 51 9.60 -10.48 5.60
N LEU A 52 9.64 -11.31 4.56
CA LEU A 52 10.28 -11.01 3.29
C LEU A 52 9.22 -10.91 2.20
N LEU A 53 9.08 -9.73 1.61
CA LEU A 53 8.22 -9.49 0.45
C LEU A 53 9.08 -9.55 -0.81
N ILE A 54 8.69 -10.39 -1.76
CA ILE A 54 9.40 -10.61 -3.02
C ILE A 54 8.44 -10.33 -4.17
N GLU A 55 8.88 -9.56 -5.14
CA GLU A 55 8.12 -9.19 -6.33
C GLU A 55 9.00 -9.37 -7.57
N LYS A 56 8.44 -9.94 -8.64
CA LYS A 56 9.09 -9.95 -9.96
C LYS A 56 9.15 -8.53 -10.52
N THR A 57 10.31 -8.11 -10.98
CA THR A 57 10.46 -6.79 -11.62
C THR A 57 9.75 -6.74 -12.98
N HIS A 58 9.49 -5.52 -13.45
CA HIS A 58 8.95 -5.28 -14.77
C HIS A 58 10.04 -5.47 -15.82
N PHE A 59 9.65 -5.75 -17.07
CA PHE A 59 10.61 -5.74 -18.17
C PHE A 59 11.18 -4.33 -18.35
N ALA A 60 12.50 -4.21 -18.28
CA ALA A 60 13.18 -3.01 -18.74
C ALA A 60 12.79 -2.78 -20.21
N THR A 61 12.43 -1.55 -20.57
CA THR A 61 12.10 -1.17 -21.96
C THR A 61 12.71 0.17 -22.36
N GLN A 62 13.40 0.85 -21.42
CA GLN A 62 13.86 2.22 -21.59
C GLN A 62 15.29 2.33 -22.14
N SER A 63 16.01 1.23 -22.33
CA SER A 63 17.34 1.22 -22.95
C SER A 63 17.42 0.25 -24.13
N ALA A 64 18.31 0.51 -25.10
CA ALA A 64 18.57 -0.42 -26.20
C ALA A 64 19.08 -1.80 -25.72
N GLU A 65 19.69 -1.84 -24.52
CA GLU A 65 20.14 -3.06 -23.85
C GLU A 65 18.99 -3.83 -23.16
N SER A 66 17.76 -3.32 -23.24
CA SER A 66 16.56 -3.89 -22.63
C SER A 66 15.87 -4.96 -23.48
N ASN A 67 16.53 -5.48 -24.52
CA ASN A 67 15.97 -6.56 -25.34
C ASN A 67 15.98 -7.88 -24.56
N ILE A 68 14.85 -8.21 -23.92
CA ILE A 68 14.67 -9.44 -23.14
C ILE A 68 14.91 -10.72 -23.95
N THR A 69 14.74 -10.68 -25.28
CA THR A 69 14.93 -11.87 -26.13
C THR A 69 16.38 -12.36 -26.11
N CYS A 70 17.35 -11.47 -25.89
CA CYS A 70 18.76 -11.83 -25.70
C CYS A 70 19.04 -12.55 -24.39
N ARG A 71 18.11 -12.53 -23.42
CA ARG A 71 18.21 -13.24 -22.14
C ARG A 71 17.50 -14.60 -22.18
N ILE A 72 16.74 -14.94 -23.22
CA ILE A 72 16.04 -16.23 -23.29
C ILE A 72 17.07 -17.34 -23.52
N SER A 73 17.20 -18.25 -22.56
CA SER A 73 18.08 -19.42 -22.66
C SER A 73 17.35 -20.65 -23.18
N GLU A 74 16.06 -20.79 -22.89
CA GLU A 74 15.24 -21.94 -23.30
C GLU A 74 13.80 -21.54 -23.56
N LEU A 75 13.17 -22.19 -24.54
CA LEU A 75 11.75 -22.04 -24.88
C LEU A 75 11.05 -23.40 -24.79
N LEU A 76 10.00 -23.46 -23.99
CA LEU A 76 9.18 -24.63 -23.76
C LEU A 76 7.79 -24.36 -24.36
N SER A 77 7.50 -24.94 -25.53
CA SER A 77 6.20 -24.76 -26.20
C SER A 77 5.07 -25.32 -25.34
N THR A 78 4.00 -24.54 -25.18
CA THR A 78 2.78 -24.95 -24.46
C THR A 78 1.60 -25.18 -25.42
N GLY A 79 1.76 -24.83 -26.70
CA GLY A 79 0.79 -25.12 -27.75
C GLY A 79 0.81 -24.10 -28.89
N SER A 80 -0.07 -24.30 -29.86
CA SER A 80 -0.30 -23.37 -30.97
C SER A 80 -1.67 -23.56 -31.58
N ASN A 81 -2.24 -22.49 -32.11
CA ASN A 81 -3.46 -22.50 -32.92
C ASN A 81 -3.41 -21.38 -33.96
N ASP A 82 -3.47 -21.72 -35.25
CA ASP A 82 -3.35 -20.79 -36.38
C ASP A 82 -2.10 -19.90 -36.26
N ILE A 83 -2.25 -18.57 -36.16
CA ILE A 83 -1.14 -17.61 -35.99
C ILE A 83 -0.68 -17.44 -34.53
N TYR A 84 -1.31 -18.12 -33.57
CA TYR A 84 -0.98 -18.00 -32.15
C TYR A 84 -0.12 -19.17 -31.70
N HIS A 85 0.99 -18.86 -31.03
CA HIS A 85 1.89 -19.83 -30.45
C HIS A 85 2.23 -19.40 -29.02
N TRP A 86 2.28 -20.36 -28.10
CA TRP A 86 2.49 -20.08 -26.68
C TRP A 86 3.72 -20.85 -26.18
N TRP A 87 4.53 -20.17 -25.36
CA TRP A 87 5.72 -20.75 -24.75
C TRP A 87 5.86 -20.29 -23.30
N ASN A 88 6.48 -21.14 -22.49
CA ASN A 88 7.19 -20.72 -21.28
C ASN A 88 8.66 -20.50 -21.65
N ALA A 89 9.28 -19.45 -21.10
CA ALA A 89 10.68 -19.12 -21.38
C ALA A 89 11.52 -19.18 -20.09
N ILE A 90 12.71 -19.75 -20.18
CA ILE A 90 13.75 -19.64 -19.14
C ILE A 90 14.69 -18.51 -19.54
N ILE A 91 15.03 -17.64 -18.58
CA ILE A 91 15.92 -16.51 -18.80
C ILE A 91 17.24 -16.68 -18.06
N LEU A 92 18.31 -16.15 -18.64
CA LEU A 92 19.62 -15.98 -17.99
C LEU A 92 19.51 -15.05 -16.77
N GLU A 93 20.42 -15.21 -15.82
CA GLU A 93 20.48 -14.42 -14.59
C GLU A 93 20.44 -12.91 -14.84
N GLY A 94 19.67 -12.20 -13.99
CA GLY A 94 19.52 -10.74 -14.04
C GLY A 94 20.84 -9.98 -13.88
N LYS A 95 20.89 -8.79 -14.47
CA LYS A 95 22.05 -7.89 -14.38
C LYS A 95 21.74 -6.77 -13.38
N ALA A 96 22.77 -6.08 -12.90
CA ALA A 96 22.59 -4.99 -11.93
C ALA A 96 21.64 -3.88 -12.42
N TYR A 97 21.58 -3.64 -13.72
CA TYR A 97 20.69 -2.65 -14.34
C TYR A 97 19.30 -3.20 -14.72
N ASP A 98 19.10 -4.52 -14.66
CA ASP A 98 17.85 -5.24 -14.97
C ASP A 98 17.71 -6.45 -14.02
N PRO A 99 17.49 -6.19 -12.71
CA PRO A 99 17.40 -7.24 -11.71
C PRO A 99 16.08 -8.00 -11.84
N ASP A 100 16.02 -9.28 -11.47
CA ASP A 100 14.81 -10.13 -11.64
C ASP A 100 13.77 -9.95 -10.53
N LEU A 101 14.20 -9.49 -9.34
CA LEU A 101 13.37 -9.41 -8.14
C LEU A 101 13.57 -8.10 -7.38
N LYS A 102 12.47 -7.53 -6.89
CA LYS A 102 12.44 -6.50 -5.85
C LYS A 102 12.16 -7.19 -4.50
N MET A 103 12.89 -6.81 -3.47
CA MET A 103 12.75 -7.40 -2.13
C MET A 103 12.57 -6.32 -1.07
N THR A 104 11.62 -6.52 -0.14
CA THR A 104 11.42 -5.68 1.05
C THR A 104 11.49 -6.53 2.30
N VAL A 105 12.31 -6.12 3.26
CA VAL A 105 12.48 -6.81 4.54
C VAL A 105 11.75 -6.03 5.62
N ILE A 106 10.88 -6.70 6.37
CA ILE A 106 10.22 -6.14 7.56
C ILE A 106 10.79 -6.87 8.77
N SER A 107 11.43 -6.13 9.66
CA SER A 107 12.06 -6.66 10.86
C SER A 107 12.20 -5.57 11.94
N PRO A 108 11.99 -5.90 13.23
CA PRO A 108 11.35 -7.13 13.71
C PRO A 108 9.84 -7.13 13.37
N VAL A 109 9.25 -8.31 13.20
CA VAL A 109 7.79 -8.42 12.95
C VAL A 109 7.03 -8.82 14.21
N THR A 110 5.75 -8.47 14.25
CA THR A 110 4.81 -8.82 15.31
C THR A 110 3.75 -9.76 14.74
N GLU A 111 2.96 -10.40 15.59
CA GLU A 111 1.82 -11.21 15.14
C GLU A 111 0.84 -10.42 14.26
N ALA A 112 0.67 -9.11 14.52
CA ALA A 112 -0.15 -8.24 13.69
C ALA A 112 0.41 -8.09 12.26
N HIS A 113 1.74 -8.03 12.10
CA HIS A 113 2.38 -8.04 10.79
C HIS A 113 2.18 -9.39 10.09
N ILE A 114 2.40 -10.51 10.80
CA ILE A 114 2.21 -11.85 10.24
C ILE A 114 0.77 -12.04 9.76
N ALA A 115 -0.22 -11.67 10.58
CA ALA A 115 -1.64 -11.75 10.21
C ALA A 115 -1.98 -10.86 9.00
N LYS A 116 -1.43 -9.64 8.91
CA LYS A 116 -1.63 -8.73 7.77
C LYS A 116 -1.13 -9.32 6.45
N TYR A 117 0.04 -9.95 6.47
CA TYR A 117 0.69 -10.46 5.27
C TYR A 117 0.37 -11.93 4.97
N SER A 118 -0.35 -12.61 5.85
CA SER A 118 -0.86 -13.96 5.61
C SER A 118 -2.05 -13.94 4.66
N ARG A 119 -2.10 -14.93 3.76
CA ARG A 119 -3.26 -15.21 2.92
C ARG A 119 -4.46 -15.44 3.82
N GLN A 120 -5.55 -14.80 3.47
CA GLN A 120 -6.82 -14.95 4.16
C GLN A 120 -7.95 -14.87 3.15
N GLU A 121 -9.06 -15.53 3.46
CA GLU A 121 -10.30 -15.37 2.70
C GLU A 121 -10.72 -13.90 2.74
N ARG A 122 -11.17 -13.36 1.60
CA ARG A 122 -11.73 -12.01 1.52
C ARG A 122 -13.21 -12.09 1.20
N LYS A 123 -14.00 -11.29 1.89
CA LYS A 123 -15.45 -11.20 1.70
C LYS A 123 -15.86 -9.78 1.39
N MET A 124 -16.86 -9.65 0.51
CA MET A 124 -17.55 -8.38 0.29
C MET A 124 -18.53 -8.15 1.42
N ILE A 125 -18.35 -7.06 2.16
CA ILE A 125 -19.16 -6.69 3.31
C ILE A 125 -19.72 -5.29 3.13
N THR A 126 -20.87 -5.03 3.78
CA THR A 126 -21.53 -3.73 3.78
C THR A 126 -21.54 -3.18 5.19
N GLU A 127 -21.00 -1.98 5.36
CA GLU A 127 -21.03 -1.23 6.62
C GLU A 127 -22.02 -0.07 6.50
N THR A 128 -23.08 -0.10 7.31
CA THR A 128 -24.03 1.01 7.41
C THR A 128 -23.46 2.12 8.29
N ALA A 129 -24.06 3.32 8.22
CA ALA A 129 -23.75 4.41 9.13
C ALA A 129 -23.87 3.98 10.61
N GLU A 130 -24.90 3.22 10.96
CA GLU A 130 -25.11 2.74 12.32
C GLU A 130 -23.96 1.82 12.79
N ILE A 131 -23.58 0.83 11.97
CA ILE A 131 -22.48 -0.09 12.29
C ILE A 131 -21.18 0.69 12.47
N TYR A 132 -20.93 1.68 11.60
CA TYR A 132 -19.75 2.52 11.72
C TYR A 132 -19.69 3.21 13.09
N HIS A 133 -20.76 3.94 13.46
CA HIS A 133 -20.76 4.72 14.70
C HIS A 133 -20.74 3.84 15.96
N LYS A 134 -21.44 2.70 15.96
CA LYS A 134 -21.59 1.86 17.15
C LYS A 134 -20.47 0.84 17.34
N ALA A 135 -19.84 0.37 16.27
CA ALA A 135 -18.83 -0.70 16.36
C ALA A 135 -17.45 -0.29 15.84
N ILE A 136 -17.38 0.42 14.71
CA ILE A 136 -16.12 0.68 14.02
C ILE A 136 -15.39 1.91 14.56
N LEU A 137 -16.11 3.01 14.76
CA LEU A 137 -15.56 4.25 15.31
C LEU A 137 -14.93 4.05 16.70
N PRO A 138 -15.57 3.36 17.67
CA PRO A 138 -14.94 3.05 18.95
C PRO A 138 -13.66 2.22 18.79
N TRP A 139 -13.64 1.28 17.84
CA TRP A 139 -12.43 0.51 17.54
C TRP A 139 -11.32 1.38 16.96
N ILE A 140 -11.63 2.28 16.01
CA ILE A 140 -10.67 3.24 15.45
C ILE A 140 -10.06 4.10 16.58
N GLU A 141 -10.90 4.63 17.47
CA GLU A 141 -10.47 5.51 18.57
C GLU A 141 -9.67 4.79 19.65
N SER A 142 -9.88 3.48 19.83
CA SER A 142 -9.09 2.65 20.74
C SER A 142 -7.71 2.28 20.20
N GLN A 143 -7.41 2.54 18.91
CA GLN A 143 -6.09 2.23 18.37
C GLN A 143 -5.01 3.12 18.97
N PRO A 144 -3.82 2.58 19.25
CA PRO A 144 -2.72 3.37 19.78
C PRO A 144 -2.24 4.39 18.73
N LYS A 145 -2.03 5.64 19.14
CA LYS A 145 -1.53 6.72 18.27
C LYS A 145 -0.20 6.37 17.58
N SER A 146 0.61 5.52 18.22
CA SER A 146 1.88 5.03 17.66
C SER A 146 1.72 4.33 16.30
N ARG A 147 0.54 3.78 15.99
CA ARG A 147 0.24 3.12 14.71
C ARG A 147 0.38 4.06 13.51
N ILE A 148 0.15 5.36 13.71
CA ILE A 148 0.28 6.39 12.68
C ILE A 148 1.46 7.33 12.93
N GLN A 149 2.37 7.00 13.86
CA GLN A 149 3.53 7.84 14.17
C GLN A 149 4.42 8.11 12.96
N TRP A 150 4.52 7.15 12.03
CA TRP A 150 5.27 7.33 10.80
C TRP A 150 4.72 8.49 9.94
N VAL A 151 3.41 8.74 9.99
CA VAL A 151 2.76 9.87 9.31
C VAL A 151 3.22 11.19 9.94
N TYR A 152 3.12 11.29 11.26
CA TYR A 152 3.55 12.48 12.00
C TYR A 152 5.03 12.77 11.82
N ASN A 153 5.89 11.75 11.78
CA ASN A 153 7.31 11.95 11.50
C ASN A 153 7.56 12.63 10.14
N ILE A 154 6.71 12.41 9.13
CA ILE A 154 6.80 13.09 7.83
C ILE A 154 6.24 14.52 7.93
N LEU A 155 5.05 14.67 8.51
CA LEU A 155 4.36 15.95 8.67
C LEU A 155 5.20 16.94 9.50
N GLU A 156 5.85 16.49 10.56
CA GLU A 156 6.65 17.31 11.49
C GLU A 156 8.09 17.56 11.03
N GLY A 157 8.50 17.04 9.88
CA GLY A 157 9.84 17.30 9.34
C GLY A 157 10.94 16.34 9.83
N LEU A 158 10.58 15.23 10.49
CA LEU A 158 11.54 14.35 11.17
C LEU A 158 12.11 13.23 10.29
N LYS A 159 11.34 12.76 9.29
CA LYS A 159 11.71 11.63 8.40
C LYS A 159 11.23 11.86 6.96
N GLU A 160 11.89 11.22 5.98
CA GLU A 160 11.52 11.21 4.56
C GLU A 160 11.52 12.59 3.86
N GLN A 161 12.12 13.61 4.46
CA GLN A 161 12.05 14.99 3.95
C GLN A 161 12.72 15.14 2.57
N GLU A 162 13.76 14.35 2.32
CA GLU A 162 14.45 14.27 1.04
C GLU A 162 13.59 13.67 -0.09
N ASN A 163 12.52 12.95 0.26
CA ASN A 163 11.61 12.31 -0.70
C ASN A 163 10.37 13.17 -1.01
N ILE A 164 10.17 14.29 -0.31
CA ILE A 164 9.02 15.17 -0.52
C ILE A 164 9.14 15.86 -1.88
N ILE A 165 8.08 15.76 -2.68
CA ILE A 165 7.97 16.38 -4.01
C ILE A 165 7.23 17.70 -3.92
N LEU A 166 6.19 17.76 -3.08
CA LEU A 166 5.39 18.96 -2.84
C LEU A 166 5.01 19.01 -1.37
N ARG A 167 5.10 20.21 -0.79
CA ARG A 167 4.64 20.49 0.57
C ARG A 167 3.85 21.78 0.58
N ASP A 168 2.60 21.67 1.00
CA ASP A 168 1.73 22.79 1.33
C ASP A 168 1.50 22.78 2.85
N ASN A 169 1.96 23.83 3.52
CA ASN A 169 1.96 23.93 4.98
C ASN A 169 0.66 24.50 5.56
N ASP A 170 -0.32 24.84 4.71
CA ASP A 170 -1.61 25.32 5.21
C ASP A 170 -2.26 24.26 6.13
N ALA A 171 -2.68 24.68 7.33
CA ALA A 171 -3.15 23.74 8.35
C ALA A 171 -4.48 23.07 7.99
N ASP A 172 -5.31 23.75 7.20
CA ASP A 172 -6.67 23.32 6.86
C ASP A 172 -6.78 22.72 5.46
N THR A 173 -5.95 23.17 4.52
CA THR A 173 -6.03 22.78 3.11
C THR A 173 -4.75 22.17 2.58
N GLY A 174 -3.67 22.23 3.36
CA GLY A 174 -2.34 21.75 2.98
C GLY A 174 -2.18 20.24 3.07
N PHE A 175 -1.12 19.76 2.42
CA PHE A 175 -0.77 18.36 2.30
C PHE A 175 0.69 18.19 1.86
N ILE A 176 1.23 16.98 2.03
CA ILE A 176 2.55 16.57 1.56
C ILE A 176 2.39 15.49 0.48
N VAL A 177 3.15 15.58 -0.60
CA VAL A 177 3.24 14.53 -1.64
C VAL A 177 4.64 13.93 -1.66
N LEU A 178 4.71 12.60 -1.64
CA LEU A 178 5.95 11.84 -1.72
C LEU A 178 5.74 10.49 -2.45
N PRO A 179 6.79 9.85 -2.99
CA PRO A 179 6.70 8.50 -3.54
C PRO A 179 6.17 7.48 -2.52
N ASP A 180 5.21 6.64 -2.91
CA ASP A 180 4.80 5.49 -2.11
C ASP A 180 5.90 4.42 -2.13
N SER A 181 6.08 3.70 -1.02
CA SER A 181 7.10 2.64 -0.90
C SER A 181 6.94 1.49 -1.91
N LYS A 182 5.75 1.35 -2.51
CA LYS A 182 5.48 0.37 -3.57
C LYS A 182 6.10 0.76 -4.90
N TRP A 183 6.34 2.04 -5.17
CA TRP A 183 6.94 2.47 -6.43
C TRP A 183 8.45 2.23 -6.46
N ASP A 184 9.00 1.93 -7.64
CA ASP A 184 10.45 1.78 -7.86
C ASP A 184 11.18 3.12 -8.08
N LYS A 185 10.42 4.23 -8.12
CA LYS A 185 10.89 5.60 -8.40
C LYS A 185 11.52 5.77 -9.79
N ARG A 186 11.27 4.84 -10.72
CA ARG A 186 11.87 4.80 -12.05
C ARG A 186 10.82 4.64 -13.16
N THR A 187 9.94 3.67 -13.01
CA THR A 187 9.00 3.26 -14.06
C THR A 187 7.75 4.14 -13.98
N LEU A 188 7.61 5.09 -14.90
CA LEU A 188 6.49 6.06 -14.89
C LEU A 188 5.12 5.41 -15.11
N SER A 189 5.03 4.33 -15.89
CA SER A 189 3.78 3.59 -16.08
C SER A 189 3.27 2.89 -14.81
N SER A 190 4.13 2.74 -13.79
CA SER A 190 3.80 2.26 -12.46
C SER A 190 3.92 3.36 -11.38
N LEU A 191 3.95 4.64 -11.78
CA LEU A 191 4.01 5.80 -10.88
C LEU A 191 3.00 5.63 -9.74
N TYR A 192 3.49 5.77 -8.51
CA TYR A 192 2.68 5.72 -7.31
C TYR A 192 3.25 6.70 -6.27
N LEU A 193 2.46 7.75 -6.00
CA LEU A 193 2.70 8.72 -4.93
C LEU A 193 1.60 8.61 -3.87
N LEU A 194 1.92 9.12 -2.69
CA LEU A 194 0.98 9.30 -1.59
C LEU A 194 0.88 10.78 -1.26
N ALA A 195 -0.33 11.29 -1.15
CA ALA A 195 -0.61 12.63 -0.64
C ALA A 195 -1.22 12.53 0.76
N ILE A 196 -0.57 13.14 1.75
CA ILE A 196 -0.95 13.08 3.17
C ILE A 196 -1.45 14.46 3.60
N SER A 197 -2.68 14.54 4.09
CA SER A 197 -3.25 15.81 4.58
C SER A 197 -2.52 16.33 5.82
N MET A 198 -2.42 17.66 5.95
CA MET A 198 -1.92 18.30 7.18
C MET A 198 -2.93 18.20 8.34
N ARG A 199 -4.23 18.11 8.01
CA ARG A 199 -5.33 17.93 8.97
C ARG A 199 -5.24 16.58 9.68
N SER A 200 -5.39 16.60 11.00
CA SER A 200 -5.40 15.39 11.84
C SER A 200 -6.80 14.92 12.25
N ASP A 201 -7.84 15.71 11.97
CA ASP A 201 -9.23 15.44 12.34
C ASP A 201 -9.94 14.54 11.32
N VAL A 202 -9.38 14.39 10.11
CA VAL A 202 -9.90 13.48 9.07
C VAL A 202 -9.14 12.16 9.11
N ARG A 203 -9.80 11.09 9.56
CA ARG A 203 -9.21 9.76 9.72
C ARG A 203 -9.47 8.89 8.49
N SER A 204 -10.64 9.05 7.88
CA SER A 204 -11.08 8.26 6.74
C SER A 204 -12.18 8.97 5.93
N LEU A 205 -12.69 8.29 4.91
CA LEU A 205 -13.83 8.70 4.09
C LEU A 205 -15.06 9.14 4.93
N ARG A 206 -15.28 8.52 6.09
CA ARG A 206 -16.43 8.78 6.98
C ARG A 206 -16.42 10.17 7.63
N ASP A 207 -15.24 10.78 7.77
CA ASP A 207 -15.09 12.09 8.39
C ASP A 207 -15.25 13.24 7.39
N LEU A 208 -15.31 12.95 6.08
CA LEU A 208 -15.43 13.98 5.05
C LEU A 208 -16.82 14.65 5.09
N LYS A 209 -16.80 15.98 5.03
CA LYS A 209 -17.94 16.91 5.11
C LYS A 209 -17.59 18.18 4.30
N PRO A 210 -18.52 19.12 4.09
CA PRO A 210 -18.31 20.24 3.16
C PRO A 210 -17.11 21.13 3.52
N GLU A 211 -16.78 21.30 4.80
CA GLU A 211 -15.60 22.09 5.21
C GLU A 211 -14.27 21.50 4.73
N HIS A 212 -14.23 20.22 4.35
CA HIS A 212 -13.03 19.55 3.84
C HIS A 212 -12.87 19.72 2.32
N LEU A 213 -13.88 20.21 1.60
CA LEU A 213 -13.83 20.39 0.15
C LEU A 213 -12.66 21.28 -0.33
N PRO A 214 -12.33 22.39 0.34
CA PRO A 214 -11.16 23.19 -0.03
C PRO A 214 -9.85 22.38 0.01
N MET A 215 -9.66 21.53 1.02
CA MET A 215 -8.50 20.63 1.11
C MET A 215 -8.47 19.63 -0.05
N LEU A 216 -9.60 18.97 -0.33
CA LEU A 216 -9.70 17.96 -1.39
C LEU A 216 -9.43 18.57 -2.78
N LYS A 217 -9.98 19.75 -3.05
CA LYS A 217 -9.78 20.48 -4.31
C LYS A 217 -8.35 21.02 -4.44
N ASN A 218 -7.80 21.61 -3.37
CA ASN A 218 -6.40 22.07 -3.36
C ASN A 218 -5.44 20.92 -3.66
N LEU A 219 -5.64 19.77 -3.03
CA LEU A 219 -4.87 18.55 -3.29
C LEU A 219 -4.97 18.11 -4.75
N ARG A 220 -6.19 17.95 -5.27
CA ARG A 220 -6.42 17.53 -6.66
C ARG A 220 -5.74 18.48 -7.64
N ASP A 221 -6.03 19.77 -7.53
CA ASP A 221 -5.64 20.76 -8.53
C ASP A 221 -4.11 20.98 -8.55
N LYS A 222 -3.48 21.04 -7.38
CA LYS A 222 -2.02 21.16 -7.29
C LYS A 222 -1.30 19.90 -7.76
N ILE A 223 -1.84 18.71 -7.49
CA ILE A 223 -1.24 17.46 -7.98
C ILE A 223 -1.37 17.37 -9.50
N MET A 224 -2.53 17.68 -10.08
CA MET A 224 -2.72 17.70 -11.53
C MET A 224 -1.77 18.67 -12.23
N ALA A 225 -1.48 19.82 -11.63
CA ALA A 225 -0.50 20.78 -12.15
C ALA A 225 0.96 20.31 -11.96
N LEU A 226 1.26 19.62 -10.86
CA LEU A 226 2.60 19.16 -10.50
C LEU A 226 3.09 18.01 -11.40
N ILE A 227 2.24 17.03 -11.69
CA ILE A 227 2.65 15.77 -12.30
C ILE A 227 3.37 15.97 -13.64
N PRO A 228 2.83 16.73 -14.63
CA PRO A 228 3.49 16.89 -15.93
C PRO A 228 4.84 17.61 -15.84
N VAL A 229 4.99 18.50 -14.86
CA VAL A 229 6.24 19.25 -14.63
C VAL A 229 7.29 18.36 -13.96
N ARG A 230 6.90 17.60 -12.94
CA ARG A 230 7.82 16.77 -12.16
C ARG A 230 8.23 15.50 -12.87
N PHE A 231 7.31 14.92 -13.65
CA PHE A 231 7.46 13.66 -14.36
C PHE A 231 7.14 13.85 -15.85
N PRO A 232 8.08 14.44 -16.63
CA PRO A 232 7.89 14.56 -18.07
C PRO A 232 7.57 13.20 -18.70
N GLY A 233 6.49 13.15 -19.49
CA GLY A 233 5.97 11.91 -20.07
C GLY A 233 4.78 11.30 -19.34
N VAL A 234 4.28 11.95 -18.27
CA VAL A 234 2.97 11.65 -17.67
C VAL A 234 2.09 12.88 -17.76
N ALA A 235 1.00 12.80 -18.51
CA ALA A 235 0.00 13.85 -18.62
C ALA A 235 -0.93 13.87 -17.40
N SER A 236 -1.60 15.00 -17.16
CA SER A 236 -2.51 15.15 -16.01
C SER A 236 -3.70 14.21 -16.07
N ASP A 237 -4.21 13.91 -17.27
CA ASP A 237 -5.31 12.97 -17.51
C ASP A 237 -4.89 11.49 -17.45
N GLU A 238 -3.58 11.22 -17.33
CA GLU A 238 -3.04 9.89 -17.06
C GLU A 238 -2.92 9.60 -15.56
N VAL A 239 -3.46 10.47 -14.70
CA VAL A 239 -3.39 10.36 -13.24
C VAL A 239 -4.72 9.89 -12.66
N ARG A 240 -4.67 8.81 -11.87
CA ARG A 240 -5.78 8.34 -11.04
C ARG A 240 -5.54 8.73 -9.58
N MET A 241 -6.48 9.46 -8.98
CA MET A 241 -6.47 9.82 -7.56
C MET A 241 -7.61 9.14 -6.80
N PHE A 242 -7.30 8.43 -5.72
CA PHE A 242 -8.30 7.67 -4.97
C PHE A 242 -7.96 7.51 -3.48
N VAL A 243 -9.00 7.24 -2.68
CA VAL A 243 -8.92 6.98 -1.24
C VAL A 243 -9.35 5.55 -0.96
N HIS A 244 -8.66 4.87 -0.04
CA HIS A 244 -9.04 3.55 0.41
C HIS A 244 -10.12 3.59 1.50
N TYR A 245 -11.07 2.64 1.44
CA TYR A 245 -11.98 2.36 2.54
C TYR A 245 -12.16 0.83 2.75
N HIS A 246 -11.80 0.26 3.91
CA HIS A 246 -11.08 0.90 5.02
C HIS A 246 -9.62 1.22 4.65
N PRO A 247 -9.03 2.32 5.17
CA PRO A 247 -7.61 2.58 5.03
C PRO A 247 -6.77 1.65 5.93
N SER A 248 -5.50 1.45 5.59
CA SER A 248 -4.56 0.75 6.48
C SER A 248 -4.17 1.57 7.72
N TYR A 249 -4.19 2.90 7.58
CA TYR A 249 -3.81 3.88 8.59
C TYR A 249 -4.86 4.99 8.63
N TYR A 250 -5.41 5.28 9.81
CA TYR A 250 -6.49 6.24 10.02
C TYR A 250 -5.97 7.68 10.15
N HIS A 251 -5.34 8.16 9.08
CA HIS A 251 -4.98 9.55 8.81
C HIS A 251 -5.26 9.79 7.34
N PHE A 252 -6.01 10.82 6.97
CA PHE A 252 -6.48 10.97 5.61
C PHE A 252 -5.33 11.13 4.60
N HIS A 253 -5.34 10.24 3.61
CA HIS A 253 -4.37 10.21 2.52
C HIS A 253 -5.04 9.84 1.19
N VAL A 254 -4.49 10.36 0.10
CA VAL A 254 -4.90 10.10 -1.28
C VAL A 254 -3.78 9.37 -1.99
N HIS A 255 -4.12 8.27 -2.65
CA HIS A 255 -3.23 7.54 -3.54
C HIS A 255 -3.27 8.21 -4.92
N VAL A 256 -2.10 8.47 -5.49
CA VAL A 256 -1.94 9.10 -6.80
C VAL A 256 -1.14 8.15 -7.67
N THR A 257 -1.76 7.61 -8.71
CA THR A 257 -1.12 6.60 -9.56
C THR A 257 -1.23 6.94 -11.03
N HIS A 258 -0.31 6.44 -11.86
CA HIS A 258 -0.56 6.38 -13.29
C HIS A 258 -1.82 5.54 -13.57
N VAL A 259 -2.61 5.89 -14.59
CA VAL A 259 -3.85 5.18 -14.95
C VAL A 259 -3.57 3.72 -15.34
N SER A 260 -2.44 3.46 -16.00
CA SER A 260 -1.99 2.10 -16.34
C SER A 260 -1.43 1.32 -15.16
N ALA A 261 -1.15 1.96 -14.01
CA ALA A 261 -0.60 1.27 -12.85
C ALA A 261 -1.65 0.33 -12.26
N GLN A 262 -1.32 -0.95 -12.16
CA GLN A 262 -2.11 -1.96 -11.46
C GLN A 262 -1.59 -2.07 -10.04
N VAL A 263 -2.13 -1.24 -9.15
CA VAL A 263 -1.65 -1.20 -7.77
C VAL A 263 -2.58 -1.98 -6.83
N PRO A 264 -2.05 -2.69 -5.83
CA PRO A 264 -2.87 -3.30 -4.81
C PRO A 264 -3.79 -2.27 -4.15
N GLY A 265 -5.09 -2.56 -4.16
CA GLY A 265 -6.11 -1.71 -3.54
C GLY A 265 -6.85 -0.77 -4.50
N SER A 266 -6.38 -0.55 -5.74
CA SER A 266 -7.09 0.29 -6.74
C SER A 266 -8.37 -0.34 -7.32
N THR A 267 -8.78 -1.49 -6.79
CA THR A 267 -9.98 -2.22 -7.22
C THR A 267 -11.26 -1.56 -6.69
N VAL A 268 -12.35 -1.67 -7.46
CA VAL A 268 -13.69 -1.32 -6.97
C VAL A 268 -14.01 -2.13 -5.71
N GLY A 269 -14.69 -1.51 -4.74
CA GLY A 269 -14.91 -2.11 -3.42
C GLY A 269 -13.69 -2.03 -2.50
N GLN A 270 -12.70 -1.20 -2.81
CA GLN A 270 -11.65 -0.79 -1.88
C GLN A 270 -11.29 0.69 -2.11
N SER A 271 -11.24 1.11 -3.36
CA SER A 271 -10.89 2.48 -3.75
C SER A 271 -12.09 3.33 -4.17
N HIS A 272 -12.05 4.60 -3.78
CA HIS A 272 -13.02 5.63 -4.12
C HIS A 272 -12.30 6.79 -4.81
N LEU A 273 -12.69 7.14 -6.05
CA LEU A 273 -12.07 8.23 -6.80
C LEU A 273 -12.26 9.57 -6.10
N LEU A 274 -11.20 10.39 -6.05
CA LEU A 274 -11.22 11.69 -5.37
C LEU A 274 -12.29 12.62 -5.95
N ASP A 275 -12.42 12.68 -7.28
CA ASP A 275 -13.44 13.52 -7.93
C ASP A 275 -14.86 13.08 -7.59
N THR A 276 -15.11 11.76 -7.52
CA THR A 276 -16.41 11.24 -7.08
C THR A 276 -16.68 11.54 -5.60
N ILE A 277 -15.64 11.55 -4.76
CA ILE A 277 -15.77 11.95 -3.35
C ILE A 277 -16.18 13.42 -3.24
N ILE A 278 -15.51 14.29 -3.99
CA ILE A 278 -15.83 15.72 -4.04
C ILE A 278 -17.27 15.90 -4.53
N ASP A 279 -17.63 15.29 -5.65
CA ASP A 279 -18.96 15.39 -6.26
C ASP A 279 -20.09 14.90 -5.33
N ASN A 280 -19.88 13.78 -4.64
CA ASN A 280 -20.86 13.26 -3.68
C ASN A 280 -21.18 14.25 -2.56
N ILE A 281 -20.15 14.94 -2.03
CA ILE A 281 -20.32 15.91 -0.93
C ILE A 281 -20.91 17.22 -1.47
N GLU A 282 -20.50 17.67 -2.65
CA GLU A 282 -20.91 18.95 -3.23
C GLU A 282 -22.33 18.93 -3.80
N ASN A 283 -22.66 17.86 -4.52
CA ASN A 283 -23.81 17.84 -5.41
C ASN A 283 -24.90 16.84 -4.99
N ILE A 284 -24.59 15.89 -4.11
CA ILE A 284 -25.54 14.84 -3.70
C ILE A 284 -26.04 15.07 -2.26
N ASP A 285 -25.15 15.02 -1.27
CA ASP A 285 -25.50 15.24 0.14
C ASP A 285 -24.26 15.72 0.92
N PRO A 286 -24.32 16.84 1.66
CA PRO A 286 -23.18 17.31 2.47
C PRO A 286 -22.70 16.28 3.51
N ASP A 287 -23.59 15.40 3.98
CA ASP A 287 -23.30 14.32 4.92
C ASP A 287 -23.24 12.94 4.22
N TYR A 288 -23.03 12.89 2.89
CA TYR A 288 -23.10 11.65 2.09
C TYR A 288 -22.37 10.48 2.75
N TYR A 289 -21.09 10.67 3.08
CA TYR A 289 -20.26 9.60 3.65
C TYR A 289 -20.61 9.23 5.09
N ARG A 290 -21.24 10.14 5.84
CA ARG A 290 -21.75 9.83 7.18
C ARG A 290 -23.00 8.95 7.14
N LYS A 291 -23.79 9.05 6.08
CA LYS A 291 -25.07 8.32 5.91
C LYS A 291 -24.93 7.05 5.06
N ALA A 292 -24.01 7.03 4.11
CA ALA A 292 -23.91 5.97 3.11
C ALA A 292 -23.65 4.59 3.74
N SER A 293 -24.23 3.55 3.14
CA SER A 293 -23.80 2.18 3.35
C SER A 293 -22.65 1.87 2.40
N ILE A 294 -21.44 1.68 2.94
CA ILE A 294 -20.23 1.51 2.13
C ILE A 294 -19.93 0.03 2.00
N ARG A 295 -19.81 -0.45 0.76
CA ARG A 295 -19.51 -1.85 0.45
C ARG A 295 -18.06 -2.01 0.05
N PHE A 296 -17.35 -2.92 0.71
CA PHE A 296 -15.92 -3.13 0.49
C PHE A 296 -15.47 -4.57 0.71
N ALA A 297 -14.31 -4.92 0.17
CA ALA A 297 -13.68 -6.23 0.30
C ALA A 297 -12.74 -6.26 1.50
N LEU A 298 -13.02 -7.09 2.50
CA LEU A 298 -12.19 -7.21 3.70
C LEU A 298 -11.74 -8.65 3.95
N GLY A 299 -10.51 -8.82 4.41
CA GLY A 299 -10.02 -10.12 4.87
C GLY A 299 -10.68 -10.54 6.18
N VAL A 300 -11.00 -11.83 6.33
CA VAL A 300 -11.73 -12.36 7.50
C VAL A 300 -10.95 -12.24 8.82
N ASN A 301 -9.63 -12.06 8.77
CA ASN A 301 -8.79 -11.87 9.97
C ASN A 301 -8.68 -10.39 10.39
N HIS A 302 -9.22 -9.46 9.59
CA HIS A 302 -9.19 -8.05 9.95
C HIS A 302 -10.19 -7.76 11.09
N PRO A 303 -9.82 -7.01 12.15
CA PRO A 303 -10.70 -6.79 13.31
C PRO A 303 -12.10 -6.23 12.94
N VAL A 304 -12.15 -5.33 11.96
CA VAL A 304 -13.42 -4.77 11.43
C VAL A 304 -14.37 -5.85 10.92
N TYR A 305 -13.86 -6.96 10.34
CA TYR A 305 -14.73 -8.03 9.86
C TYR A 305 -15.50 -8.66 11.04
N THR A 306 -14.81 -9.00 12.12
CA THR A 306 -15.42 -9.54 13.34
C THR A 306 -16.41 -8.57 13.97
N LEU A 307 -16.09 -7.28 14.02
CA LEU A 307 -16.98 -6.25 14.57
C LEU A 307 -18.30 -6.16 13.79
N ILE A 308 -18.22 -6.17 12.46
CA ILE A 308 -19.41 -6.10 11.60
C ILE A 308 -20.26 -7.36 11.74
N GLN A 309 -19.64 -8.54 11.73
CA GLN A 309 -20.36 -9.81 11.91
C GLN A 309 -21.03 -9.92 13.28
N GLY A 310 -20.35 -9.48 14.35
CA GLY A 310 -20.91 -9.46 15.70
C GLY A 310 -22.12 -8.54 15.82
N TYR A 311 -22.07 -7.36 15.17
CA TYR A 311 -23.20 -6.43 15.15
C TYR A 311 -24.39 -6.99 14.36
N GLN A 312 -24.14 -7.63 13.21
CA GLN A 312 -25.18 -8.21 12.35
C GLN A 312 -25.84 -9.47 12.95
N SER A 313 -25.15 -10.18 13.84
CA SER A 313 -25.65 -11.40 14.47
C SER A 313 -26.37 -11.16 15.81
N SER A 314 -26.35 -9.93 16.31
CA SER A 314 -27.04 -9.57 17.55
C SER A 314 -28.54 -9.39 17.27
N PRO A 315 -29.45 -10.00 18.05
CA PRO A 315 -30.88 -9.72 17.93
C PRO A 315 -31.12 -8.22 18.15
N GLN A 316 -31.79 -7.57 17.18
CA GLN A 316 -32.25 -6.19 17.31
C GLN A 316 -33.32 -6.06 18.41
#